data_AF-A0A2H9M9C1-F1
#
_entry.id   AF-A0A2H9M9C1-F1
#
_cell.length_a   1.000
_cell.length_b   1.000
_cell.length_c   1.000
_cell.angle_alpha   90.00
_cell.angle_beta   90.00
_cell.angle_gamma   90.00
#
_symmetry.space_group_name_H-M   'P 1'
#
loop_
_entity.id
_entity.type
_entity.pdbx_description
1 polymer ?
#
loop_
_entity_poly.entity_id
_entity_poly.type
_entity_poly.pdbx_seq_one_letter_code
_entity_poly.pdbx_strand_id
1 'polypeptide(L)'
;IQAALTGHLVLSTLHTNDAPSAITRLLDLGVPSYLINATLLGIMAQRLVRTLCPHCKQPQPAQDSDNELWDHLVAPWKAARPKQLQRPQGCLECRMTGYSGRIGIYEILLMSPELRKIINTETNISALREQANREGMKPLRISGAQKVAAGLTTLEEVLKTSPPAEQN
;
A
#
# COMPACT_ATOMS: atom_id res chain seq x y z
N ILE A 1 17.93 -14.37 7.65
CA ILE A 1 18.52 -14.65 6.31
C ILE A 1 19.27 -15.97 6.30
N GLN A 2 20.27 -16.19 7.17
CA GLN A 2 21.00 -17.47 7.22
C GLN A 2 20.08 -18.71 7.37
N ALA A 3 19.11 -18.65 8.29
CA ALA A 3 18.12 -19.73 8.44
C ALA A 3 17.30 -19.99 7.16
N ALA A 4 16.94 -18.93 6.42
CA ALA A 4 16.21 -19.06 5.16
C ALA A 4 17.07 -19.71 4.05
N LEU A 5 18.37 -19.40 4.02
CA LEU A 5 19.31 -20.04 3.08
C LEU A 5 19.43 -21.56 3.34
N THR A 6 19.30 -21.98 4.59
CA THR A 6 19.31 -23.39 4.99
C THR A 6 17.95 -24.10 4.84
N GLY A 7 16.96 -23.47 4.18
CA GLY A 7 15.68 -24.10 3.85
C GLY A 7 14.53 -23.88 4.84
N HIS A 8 14.70 -23.01 5.84
CA HIS A 8 13.62 -22.67 6.76
C HIS A 8 12.73 -21.56 6.20
N LEU A 9 11.42 -21.65 6.39
CA LEU A 9 10.53 -20.51 6.18
C LEU A 9 10.74 -19.50 7.32
N VAL A 10 11.13 -18.27 6.96
CA VAL A 10 11.37 -17.19 7.94
C VAL A 10 10.39 -16.06 7.68
N LEU A 11 9.66 -15.68 8.73
CA LEU A 11 8.85 -14.46 8.77
C LEU A 11 9.55 -13.45 9.67
N SER A 12 9.66 -12.21 9.20
CA SER A 12 10.27 -11.11 9.95
C SER A 12 9.57 -9.80 9.60
N THR A 13 9.86 -8.76 10.36
CA THR A 13 9.27 -7.44 10.21
C THR A 13 10.37 -6.38 10.11
N LEU A 14 10.24 -5.46 9.15
CA LEU A 14 11.06 -4.26 9.01
C LEU A 14 10.15 -3.04 9.01
N HIS A 15 10.67 -1.91 9.49
CA HIS A 15 9.98 -0.63 9.40
C HIS A 15 10.41 0.12 8.14
N THR A 16 9.57 0.07 7.12
CA THR A 16 9.72 0.82 5.86
C THR A 16 8.40 1.47 5.45
N ASN A 17 8.47 2.40 4.49
CA ASN A 17 7.28 3.12 4.03
C ASN A 17 6.40 2.28 3.10
N ASP A 18 7.03 1.44 2.29
CA ASP A 18 6.44 0.58 1.27
C ASP A 18 7.25 -0.74 1.15
N ALA A 19 6.79 -1.66 0.31
CA ALA A 19 7.40 -2.97 0.11
C ALA A 19 8.75 -2.88 -0.65
N PRO A 20 8.87 -2.16 -1.79
CA PRO A 20 10.16 -1.99 -2.47
C PRO A 20 11.27 -1.44 -1.57
N SER A 21 10.96 -0.47 -0.71
CA SER A 21 11.93 0.17 0.19
C SER A 21 12.50 -0.78 1.25
N ALA A 22 11.86 -1.94 1.48
CA ALA A 22 12.44 -2.96 2.35
C ALA A 22 13.68 -3.61 1.73
N ILE A 23 13.78 -3.68 0.39
CA ILE A 23 14.98 -4.19 -0.29
C ILE A 23 16.15 -3.24 -0.08
N THR A 24 15.96 -1.94 -0.31
CA THR A 24 17.01 -0.94 -0.05
C THR A 24 17.39 -0.92 1.43
N ARG A 25 16.42 -1.02 2.34
CA ARG A 25 16.70 -1.10 3.77
C ARG A 25 17.53 -2.33 4.15
N LEU A 26 17.32 -3.48 3.51
CA LEU A 26 18.15 -4.67 3.73
C LEU A 26 19.59 -4.44 3.23
N LEU A 27 19.76 -3.80 2.07
CA LEU A 27 21.07 -3.42 1.53
C LEU A 27 21.80 -2.46 2.48
N ASP A 28 21.11 -1.44 2.99
CA ASP A 28 21.65 -0.46 3.95
C ASP A 28 22.09 -1.10 5.27
N LEU A 29 21.40 -2.18 5.68
CA LEU A 29 21.77 -2.97 6.86
C LEU A 29 22.94 -3.93 6.60
N GLY A 30 23.55 -3.87 5.41
CA GLY A 30 24.72 -4.66 5.03
C GLY A 30 24.38 -6.07 4.55
N VAL A 31 23.12 -6.36 4.22
CA VAL A 31 22.76 -7.64 3.61
C VAL A 31 23.22 -7.65 2.15
N PRO A 32 24.10 -8.57 1.73
CA PRO A 32 24.51 -8.68 0.34
C PRO A 32 23.32 -8.98 -0.59
N SER A 33 23.28 -8.30 -1.74
CA SER A 33 22.22 -8.45 -2.76
C SER A 33 22.00 -9.90 -3.20
N TYR A 34 23.08 -10.70 -3.32
CA TYR A 34 22.97 -12.11 -3.67
C TYR A 34 22.22 -12.94 -2.62
N LEU A 35 22.30 -12.60 -1.32
CA LEU A 35 21.53 -13.26 -0.26
C LEU A 35 20.06 -12.84 -0.29
N ILE A 36 19.78 -11.56 -0.59
CA ILE A 36 18.40 -11.09 -0.80
C ILE A 36 17.78 -11.88 -1.95
N ASN A 37 18.47 -11.95 -3.09
CA ASN A 37 18.03 -12.73 -4.24
C ASN A 37 17.87 -14.21 -3.92
N ALA A 38 18.78 -14.83 -3.16
CA ALA A 38 18.68 -16.25 -2.85
C ALA A 38 17.55 -16.60 -1.87
N THR A 39 17.24 -15.73 -0.91
CA THR A 39 16.41 -16.10 0.26
C THR A 39 15.07 -15.40 0.36
N LEU A 40 14.90 -14.22 -0.27
CA LEU A 40 13.66 -13.46 -0.17
C LEU A 40 12.61 -14.05 -1.11
N LEU A 41 11.42 -14.35 -0.56
CA LEU A 41 10.26 -14.83 -1.34
C LEU A 41 9.33 -13.66 -1.74
N GLY A 42 9.16 -12.70 -0.83
CA GLY A 42 8.32 -11.53 -1.04
C GLY A 42 8.29 -10.65 0.19
N ILE A 43 7.70 -9.46 0.03
CA ILE A 43 7.54 -8.45 1.05
C ILE A 43 6.09 -7.98 1.04
N MET A 44 5.49 -7.88 2.23
CA MET A 44 4.18 -7.26 2.42
C MET A 44 4.37 -5.96 3.19
N ALA A 45 4.02 -4.84 2.57
CA ALA A 45 3.78 -3.59 3.29
C ALA A 45 2.29 -3.49 3.63
N GLN A 46 2.01 -2.99 4.84
CA GLN A 46 0.64 -2.82 5.32
C GLN A 46 0.45 -1.51 6.06
N ARG A 47 -0.75 -0.95 5.95
CA ARG A 47 -1.25 0.15 6.79
C ARG A 47 -2.67 -0.17 7.23
N LEU A 48 -3.08 0.40 8.36
CA LEU A 48 -4.45 0.32 8.85
C LEU A 48 -5.13 1.67 8.65
N VAL A 49 -6.28 1.66 7.98
CA VAL A 49 -7.17 2.82 7.85
C VAL A 49 -8.42 2.60 8.68
N ARG A 50 -9.04 3.67 9.17
CA ARG A 50 -10.32 3.57 9.87
C ARG A 50 -11.42 3.18 8.88
N THR A 51 -12.31 2.32 9.34
CA THR A 51 -13.47 1.88 8.53
C THR A 51 -14.66 2.79 8.85
N LEU A 52 -15.39 3.21 7.83
CA LEU A 52 -16.62 3.99 7.99
C LEU A 52 -17.64 3.22 8.84
N CYS A 53 -18.29 3.90 9.78
CA CYS A 53 -19.29 3.28 10.63
C CYS A 53 -20.48 2.80 9.78
N PRO A 54 -20.88 1.51 9.89
CA PRO A 54 -21.98 0.98 9.09
C PRO A 54 -23.35 1.58 9.45
N HIS A 55 -23.50 2.13 10.66
CA HIS A 55 -24.76 2.70 11.15
C HIS A 55 -25.01 4.14 10.69
N CYS A 56 -23.95 4.90 10.38
CA CYS A 56 -24.10 6.33 10.08
C CYS A 56 -23.37 6.79 8.81
N LYS A 57 -22.70 5.92 8.06
CA LYS A 57 -22.14 6.32 6.76
C LYS A 57 -23.26 6.67 5.80
N GLN A 58 -23.07 7.74 5.03
CA GLN A 58 -24.05 8.17 4.04
C GLN A 58 -23.40 8.41 2.68
N PRO A 59 -24.03 7.98 1.58
CA PRO A 59 -23.58 8.33 0.24
C PRO A 59 -23.79 9.82 -0.01
N GLN A 60 -22.78 10.49 -0.53
CA GLN A 60 -22.85 11.86 -1.02
C GLN A 60 -22.30 11.92 -2.45
N PRO A 61 -22.83 12.77 -3.33
CA PRO A 61 -22.23 13.02 -4.65
C PRO A 61 -20.77 13.45 -4.49
N ALA A 62 -19.88 12.89 -5.31
CA ALA A 62 -18.49 13.32 -5.33
C ALA A 62 -18.41 14.78 -5.80
N GLN A 63 -17.64 15.59 -5.06
CA GLN A 63 -17.40 16.99 -5.38
C GLN A 63 -16.14 17.13 -6.27
N ASP A 64 -15.91 18.31 -6.84
CA ASP A 64 -14.73 18.55 -7.67
C ASP A 64 -13.42 18.34 -6.89
N SER A 65 -13.37 18.74 -5.62
CA SER A 65 -12.22 18.46 -4.74
C SER A 65 -11.99 16.96 -4.54
N ASP A 66 -13.05 16.14 -4.53
CA ASP A 66 -12.90 14.68 -4.40
C ASP A 66 -12.30 14.07 -5.66
N ASN A 67 -12.66 14.63 -6.82
CA ASN A 67 -12.13 14.20 -8.10
C ASN A 67 -10.63 14.48 -8.20
N GLU A 68 -10.18 15.65 -7.74
CA GLU A 68 -8.74 15.99 -7.65
C GLU A 68 -8.00 15.04 -6.70
N LEU A 69 -8.52 14.85 -5.49
CA LEU A 69 -7.92 13.93 -4.51
C LEU A 69 -7.89 12.48 -5.03
N TRP A 70 -8.95 12.04 -5.72
CA TRP A 70 -9.01 10.73 -6.34
C TRP A 70 -7.93 10.57 -7.40
N ASP A 71 -7.79 11.53 -8.31
CA ASP A 71 -6.80 11.50 -9.38
C ASP A 71 -5.37 11.45 -8.80
N HIS A 72 -5.07 12.26 -7.79
CA HIS A 72 -3.80 12.18 -7.07
C HIS A 72 -3.59 10.83 -6.40
N LEU A 73 -4.63 10.27 -5.78
CA LEU A 73 -4.59 8.98 -5.10
C LEU A 73 -4.34 7.81 -6.05
N VAL A 74 -4.77 7.91 -7.31
CA VAL A 74 -4.62 6.83 -8.30
C VAL A 74 -3.49 7.06 -9.31
N ALA A 75 -2.96 8.27 -9.47
CA ALA A 75 -1.89 8.57 -10.44
C ALA A 75 -0.59 7.78 -10.22
N PRO A 76 0.07 7.20 -11.24
CA PRO A 76 -0.21 7.36 -12.67
C PRO A 76 -1.26 6.41 -13.25
N TRP A 77 -1.88 5.54 -12.43
CA TRP A 77 -2.92 4.65 -12.91
C TRP A 77 -4.22 5.40 -13.21
N LYS A 78 -4.99 4.86 -14.16
CA LYS A 78 -6.35 5.35 -14.45
C LYS A 78 -7.36 4.45 -13.77
N ALA A 79 -8.15 5.02 -12.87
CA ALA A 79 -9.29 4.36 -12.25
C ALA A 79 -10.52 5.24 -12.36
N ALA A 80 -11.67 4.64 -12.67
CA ALA A 80 -12.92 5.40 -12.80
C ALA A 80 -13.26 6.10 -11.49
N ARG A 81 -13.54 7.41 -11.57
CA ARG A 81 -13.96 8.22 -10.42
C ARG A 81 -15.30 7.71 -9.88
N PRO A 82 -15.43 7.46 -8.57
CA PRO A 82 -16.73 7.16 -7.96
C PRO A 82 -17.68 8.35 -8.13
N LYS A 83 -18.90 8.11 -8.63
CA LYS A 83 -19.94 9.16 -8.69
C LYS A 83 -20.42 9.59 -7.31
N GLN A 84 -20.33 8.69 -6.35
CA GLN A 84 -20.72 8.90 -4.96
C GLN A 84 -19.64 8.34 -4.04
N LEU A 85 -19.42 9.03 -2.93
CA LEU A 85 -18.51 8.61 -1.87
C LEU A 85 -19.29 8.45 -0.57
N GLN A 86 -18.90 7.48 0.24
CA GLN A 86 -19.46 7.30 1.58
C GLN A 86 -18.76 8.26 2.54
N ARG A 87 -19.55 9.01 3.32
CA ARG A 87 -19.06 10.04 4.25
C ARG A 87 -19.42 9.73 5.70
N PRO A 88 -18.54 10.04 6.66
CA PRO A 88 -18.81 9.85 8.08
C PRO A 88 -19.78 10.92 8.60
N GLN A 89 -20.87 10.52 9.27
CA GLN A 89 -21.79 11.46 9.94
C GLN A 89 -21.60 11.52 11.47
N GLY A 90 -21.20 10.42 12.08
CA GLY A 90 -21.15 10.27 13.54
C GLY A 90 -22.49 9.82 14.11
N CYS A 91 -22.43 8.88 15.05
CA CYS A 91 -23.58 8.39 15.82
C CYS A 91 -23.12 7.79 17.15
N LEU A 92 -24.05 7.38 18.00
CA LEU A 92 -23.75 6.77 19.30
C LEU A 92 -22.86 5.52 19.17
N GLU A 93 -23.14 4.65 18.19
CA GLU A 93 -22.38 3.40 17.95
C GLU A 93 -20.90 3.62 17.66
N CYS A 94 -20.57 4.71 16.96
CA CYS A 94 -19.19 5.09 16.68
C CYS A 94 -18.67 6.21 17.59
N ARG A 95 -19.39 6.53 18.67
CA ARG A 95 -19.06 7.61 19.62
C ARG A 95 -18.80 8.94 18.91
N MET A 96 -19.69 9.27 17.98
CA MET A 96 -19.67 10.49 17.16
C MET A 96 -18.43 10.66 16.26
N THR A 97 -17.60 9.62 16.06
CA THR A 97 -16.40 9.72 15.22
C THR A 97 -16.69 9.54 13.72
N GLY A 98 -17.78 8.84 13.40
CA GLY A 98 -18.12 8.42 12.04
C GLY A 98 -17.36 7.18 11.53
N TYR A 99 -16.49 6.61 12.36
CA TYR A 99 -15.69 5.42 12.04
C TYR A 99 -15.86 4.33 13.09
N SER A 100 -15.85 3.06 12.67
CA SER A 100 -15.87 1.91 13.59
C SER A 100 -14.98 0.79 13.06
N GLY A 101 -13.94 0.45 13.83
CA GLY A 101 -12.94 -0.53 13.44
C GLY A 101 -11.90 0.00 12.44
N ARG A 102 -11.06 -0.92 11.97
CA ARG A 102 -9.98 -0.64 11.00
C ARG A 102 -9.94 -1.74 9.95
N ILE A 103 -9.46 -1.41 8.76
CA ILE A 103 -9.21 -2.35 7.68
C ILE A 103 -7.78 -2.18 7.16
N GLY A 104 -7.16 -3.28 6.75
CA GLY A 104 -5.84 -3.28 6.14
C GLY A 104 -5.89 -2.84 4.68
N ILE A 105 -4.92 -2.01 4.31
CA ILE A 105 -4.49 -1.81 2.93
C ILE A 105 -3.11 -2.44 2.77
N TYR A 106 -2.94 -3.19 1.69
CA TYR A 106 -1.80 -4.07 1.50
C TYR A 106 -1.15 -3.80 0.15
N GLU A 107 0.18 -3.87 0.16
CA GLU A 107 1.05 -3.85 -1.01
C GLU A 107 1.96 -5.06 -0.89
N ILE A 108 1.94 -5.92 -1.91
CA ILE A 108 2.61 -7.22 -1.88
C ILE A 108 3.56 -7.29 -3.06
N LEU A 109 4.85 -7.26 -2.77
CA LEU A 109 5.93 -7.47 -3.72
C LEU A 109 6.35 -8.94 -3.66
N LEU A 110 6.21 -9.66 -4.77
CA LEU A 110 6.69 -11.04 -4.90
C LEU A 110 8.01 -11.05 -5.65
N MET A 111 8.96 -11.89 -5.24
CA MET A 111 10.29 -11.92 -5.84
C MET A 111 10.30 -12.70 -7.16
N SER A 112 10.13 -11.99 -8.27
CA SER A 112 10.21 -12.55 -9.63
C SER A 112 11.66 -12.67 -10.14
N PRO A 113 11.91 -13.47 -11.19
CA PRO A 113 13.20 -13.50 -11.87
C PRO A 113 13.67 -12.14 -12.39
N GLU A 114 12.76 -11.28 -12.85
CA GLU A 114 13.13 -9.94 -13.36
C GLU A 114 13.49 -8.99 -12.23
N LEU A 115 12.73 -8.99 -11.13
CA LEU A 115 13.09 -8.20 -9.95
C LEU A 115 14.45 -8.59 -9.39
N ARG A 116 14.76 -9.90 -9.38
CA ARG A 116 16.07 -10.39 -8.92
C ARG A 116 17.25 -9.83 -9.73
N LYS A 117 17.07 -9.57 -11.03
CA LYS A 117 18.12 -8.95 -11.88
C LYS A 117 18.34 -7.47 -11.53
N ILE A 118 17.29 -6.78 -11.10
CA ILE A 118 17.34 -5.37 -10.70
C ILE A 118 18.02 -5.21 -9.33
N ILE A 119 17.93 -6.22 -8.48
CA ILE A 119 18.51 -6.20 -7.12
C ILE A 119 20.03 -6.48 -7.17
N ASN A 120 20.80 -5.44 -6.90
CA ASN A 120 22.25 -5.40 -6.84
C ASN A 120 22.67 -4.38 -5.74
N THR A 121 23.96 -4.08 -5.62
CA THR A 121 24.46 -3.19 -4.56
C THR A 121 24.00 -1.73 -4.73
N GLU A 122 23.75 -1.29 -5.97
CA GLU A 122 23.34 0.07 -6.34
C GLU A 122 21.91 0.07 -6.91
N THR A 123 21.01 -0.74 -6.33
CA THR A 123 19.64 -0.89 -6.84
C THR A 123 18.92 0.45 -6.95
N ASN A 124 18.50 0.76 -8.17
CA ASN A 124 17.58 1.86 -8.42
C ASN A 124 16.16 1.45 -7.98
N ILE A 125 15.69 2.05 -6.88
CA ILE A 125 14.38 1.77 -6.29
C ILE A 125 13.22 2.07 -7.24
N SER A 126 13.34 3.11 -8.07
CA SER A 126 12.30 3.50 -9.02
C SER A 126 12.11 2.43 -10.11
N ALA A 127 13.21 1.90 -10.64
CA ALA A 127 13.17 0.82 -11.62
C ALA A 127 12.57 -0.48 -11.03
N LEU A 128 12.95 -0.80 -9.78
CA LEU A 128 12.41 -1.95 -9.06
C LEU A 128 10.89 -1.83 -8.87
N ARG A 129 10.42 -0.65 -8.46
CA ARG A 129 9.00 -0.39 -8.24
C ARG A 129 8.21 -0.40 -9.54
N GLU A 130 8.73 0.19 -10.61
CA GLU A 130 8.10 0.15 -11.92
C GLU A 130 7.91 -1.31 -12.40
N GLN A 131 8.95 -2.13 -12.27
CA GLN A 131 8.88 -3.55 -12.62
C GLN A 131 7.86 -4.29 -11.76
N ALA A 132 7.85 -4.09 -10.44
CA ALA A 132 6.90 -4.74 -9.54
C ALA A 132 5.45 -4.35 -9.88
N ASN A 133 5.20 -3.06 -10.16
CA ASN A 133 3.89 -2.56 -10.59
C ASN A 133 3.45 -3.18 -11.92
N ARG A 134 4.38 -3.32 -12.88
CA ARG A 134 4.13 -3.98 -14.17
C ARG A 134 3.76 -5.46 -14.00
N GLU A 135 4.33 -6.12 -13.01
CA GLU A 135 4.02 -7.50 -12.62
C GLU A 135 2.75 -7.63 -11.77
N GLY A 136 2.03 -6.53 -11.53
CA GLY A 136 0.72 -6.55 -10.87
C GLY A 136 0.74 -6.22 -9.38
N MET A 137 1.89 -5.81 -8.81
CA MET A 137 1.91 -5.21 -7.48
C MET A 137 1.00 -3.98 -7.47
N LYS A 138 0.14 -3.90 -6.46
CA LYS A 138 -0.72 -2.74 -6.23
C LYS A 138 -0.18 -1.93 -5.07
N PRO A 139 0.17 -0.65 -5.28
CA PRO A 139 0.63 0.19 -4.19
C PRO A 139 -0.42 0.34 -3.08
N LEU A 140 0.03 0.67 -1.86
CA LEU A 140 -0.86 0.89 -0.70
C LEU A 140 -2.00 1.86 -1.03
N ARG A 141 -1.69 2.95 -1.74
CA ARG A 141 -2.66 3.97 -2.20
C ARG A 141 -3.71 3.41 -3.18
N ILE A 142 -3.32 2.53 -4.10
CA ILE A 142 -4.27 1.85 -5.01
C ILE A 142 -5.14 0.86 -4.23
N SER A 143 -4.54 0.10 -3.32
CA SER A 143 -5.25 -0.78 -2.38
C SER A 143 -6.29 -0.01 -1.58
N GLY A 144 -5.94 1.18 -1.08
CA GLY A 144 -6.84 2.10 -0.39
C GLY A 144 -7.93 2.69 -1.28
N ALA A 145 -7.60 3.14 -2.49
CA ALA A 145 -8.59 3.64 -3.46
C ALA A 145 -9.69 2.60 -3.76
N GLN A 146 -9.32 1.31 -3.83
CA GLN A 146 -10.30 0.23 -3.96
C GLN A 146 -11.23 0.13 -2.76
N LYS A 147 -10.74 0.36 -1.53
CA LYS A 147 -11.57 0.40 -0.31
C LYS A 147 -12.47 1.63 -0.26
N VAL A 148 -12.00 2.77 -0.77
CA VAL A 148 -12.82 4.00 -0.91
C VAL A 148 -13.95 3.78 -1.90
N ALA A 149 -13.65 3.24 -3.09
CA ALA A 149 -14.67 2.91 -4.09
C ALA A 149 -15.70 1.89 -3.58
N ALA A 150 -15.29 0.98 -2.69
CA ALA A 150 -16.19 0.03 -2.02
C ALA A 150 -16.99 0.65 -0.85
N GLY A 151 -16.79 1.93 -0.54
CA GLY A 151 -17.51 2.62 0.54
C GLY A 151 -17.15 2.12 1.94
N LEU A 152 -15.91 1.63 2.12
CA LEU A 152 -15.41 1.09 3.39
C LEU A 152 -14.60 2.10 4.19
N THR A 153 -13.93 3.04 3.53
CA THR A 153 -13.14 4.11 4.14
C THR A 153 -13.27 5.39 3.30
N THR A 154 -12.58 6.46 3.67
CA THR A 154 -12.62 7.75 2.98
C THR A 154 -11.31 8.09 2.30
N LEU A 155 -11.33 9.04 1.36
CA LEU A 155 -10.13 9.53 0.67
C LEU A 155 -9.09 10.06 1.68
N GLU A 156 -9.55 10.81 2.68
CA GLU A 156 -8.71 11.44 3.69
C GLU A 156 -7.97 10.40 4.54
N GLU A 157 -8.62 9.28 4.87
CA GLU A 157 -8.00 8.20 5.62
C GLU A 157 -6.87 7.52 4.85
N VAL A 158 -7.09 7.28 3.55
CA VAL A 158 -6.07 6.66 2.71
C VAL A 158 -4.89 7.61 2.53
N LEU A 159 -5.15 8.86 2.14
CA LEU A 159 -4.09 9.87 1.92
C LEU A 159 -3.25 10.13 3.17
N LYS A 160 -3.87 10.14 4.35
CA LYS A 160 -3.16 10.32 5.63
C LYS A 160 -2.22 9.15 5.98
N THR A 161 -2.50 7.95 5.49
CA THR A 161 -1.82 6.71 5.94
C THR A 161 -0.91 6.08 4.89
N SER A 162 -1.06 6.42 3.62
CA SER A 162 -0.21 5.93 2.52
C SER A 162 0.84 6.97 2.10
N PRO A 163 2.04 6.55 1.65
CA PRO A 163 3.03 7.47 1.09
C PRO A 163 2.49 8.20 -0.16
N PRO A 164 2.93 9.44 -0.43
CA PRO A 164 2.47 10.23 -1.56
C PRO A 164 2.82 9.58 -2.90
N ALA A 165 2.07 9.93 -3.96
CA ALA A 165 2.27 9.40 -5.30
C ALA A 165 3.69 9.66 -5.84
N GLU A 166 4.26 10.82 -5.51
CA GLU A 166 5.61 11.25 -5.96
C GLU A 166 6.74 10.41 -5.35
N GLN A 167 6.46 9.68 -4.26
CA GLN A 167 7.41 8.78 -3.62
C GLN A 167 7.18 7.31 -4.01
N ASN A 168 6.13 7.03 -4.80
CA ASN A 168 5.71 5.70 -5.27
C ASN A 168 5.80 5.58 -6.79
#